data_AF-A0A4Q2RBY8-F1
#
_entry.id   AF-A0A4Q2RBY8-F1
#
_cell.length_a   1.000
_cell.length_b   1.000
_cell.length_c   1.000
_cell.angle_alpha   90.00
_cell.angle_beta   90.00
_cell.angle_gamma   90.00
#
_symmetry.space_group_name_H-M   'P 1'
#
loop_
_entity.id
_entity.type
_entity.pdbx_description
1 polymer ?
#
loop_
_entity_poly.entity_id
_entity_poly.type
_entity_poly.pdbx_seq_one_letter_code
_entity_poly.pdbx_strand_id
1 'polypeptide(L)'
;MCAFALVLSLPGDSLAGPAFSFFHRLGLNETVWAFAFGATGSLRVAALYINGRSPRTPYARMLGAFLGFLGWGEVGVLVQQGTAAAFGVAAPDAAIYGLLAAMELRSLYRASYDARYVAH
;
A
#
# COMPACT_ATOMS: atom_id res chain seq x y z
N MET A 1 4.98 0.51 -3.81
CA MET A 1 4.67 -0.79 -3.18
C MET A 1 5.78 -1.80 -3.40
N CYS A 2 6.19 -2.11 -4.65
CA CYS A 2 7.29 -3.04 -4.91
C CYS A 2 8.59 -2.69 -4.16
N ALA A 3 9.01 -1.42 -4.17
CA ALA A 3 10.21 -0.99 -3.45
C ALA A 3 10.10 -1.24 -1.93
N PHE A 4 8.93 -1.00 -1.34
CA PHE A 4 8.69 -1.24 0.08
C PHE A 4 8.70 -2.74 0.40
N ALA A 5 8.08 -3.56 -0.45
CA ALA A 5 8.14 -5.02 -0.33
C ALA A 5 9.57 -5.56 -0.43
N LEU A 6 10.39 -5.00 -1.32
CA LEU A 6 11.79 -5.36 -1.43
C LEU A 6 12.56 -5.02 -0.16
N VAL A 7 12.35 -3.83 0.41
CA VAL A 7 12.98 -3.44 1.69
C VAL A 7 12.62 -4.42 2.80
N LEU A 8 11.34 -4.75 2.96
CA LEU A 8 10.87 -5.72 3.98
C LEU A 8 11.34 -7.16 3.71
N SER A 9 11.81 -7.47 2.50
CA SER A 9 12.34 -8.79 2.16
C SER A 9 13.85 -8.92 2.37
N LEU A 10 14.55 -7.81 2.64
CA LEU A 10 15.98 -7.83 2.92
C LEU A 10 16.23 -8.47 4.30
N PRO A 11 17.39 -9.12 4.49
CA PRO A 11 17.77 -9.68 5.78
C PRO A 11 17.89 -8.56 6.83
N GLY A 12 17.04 -8.63 7.85
CA GLY A 12 16.90 -7.65 8.93
C GLY A 12 15.51 -7.76 9.56
N ASP A 13 15.29 -7.05 10.66
CA ASP A 13 13.92 -6.80 11.17
C ASP A 13 13.66 -5.30 11.09
N SER A 14 13.13 -4.85 9.95
CA SER A 14 12.89 -3.41 9.71
C SER A 14 11.78 -2.88 10.61
N LEU A 15 10.95 -3.78 11.15
CA LEU A 15 9.82 -3.48 12.02
C LEU A 15 10.15 -3.71 13.51
N ALA A 16 11.39 -3.99 13.88
CA ALA A 16 11.81 -4.19 15.27
C ALA A 16 11.70 -2.92 16.13
N GLY A 17 11.62 -1.73 15.51
CA GLY A 17 11.64 -0.45 16.20
C GLY A 17 10.37 -0.18 17.04
N PRO A 18 10.46 0.63 18.11
CA PRO A 18 9.31 0.99 18.95
C PRO A 18 8.16 1.65 18.18
N ALA A 19 8.50 2.43 17.14
CA ALA A 19 7.54 3.07 16.24
C ALA A 19 6.68 2.07 15.44
N PHE A 20 7.17 0.84 15.27
CA PHE A 20 6.49 -0.23 14.54
C PHE A 20 5.88 -1.28 15.47
N SER A 21 5.90 -1.06 16.79
CA SER A 21 5.38 -2.01 17.79
C SER A 21 3.93 -2.42 17.55
N PHE A 22 3.11 -1.57 16.95
CA PHE A 22 1.73 -1.86 16.60
C PHE A 22 1.57 -2.82 15.41
N PHE A 23 2.55 -2.92 14.52
CA PHE A 23 2.55 -3.91 13.44
C PHE A 23 2.56 -5.34 14.00
N HIS A 24 3.39 -5.57 15.03
CA HIS A 24 3.48 -6.86 15.71
C HIS A 24 2.24 -7.21 16.52
N ARG A 25 1.49 -6.21 17.03
CA ARG A 25 0.24 -6.43 17.78
C ARG A 25 -0.87 -7.03 16.91
N LEU A 26 -0.83 -6.79 15.60
CA LEU A 26 -1.74 -7.41 14.65
C LEU A 26 -1.36 -8.87 14.32
N GLY A 27 -0.26 -9.38 14.87
CA GLY A 27 0.24 -10.72 14.56
C GLY A 27 0.80 -10.85 13.15
N LEU A 28 0.97 -9.73 12.43
CA LEU A 28 1.47 -9.70 11.07
C LEU A 28 2.99 -9.48 11.10
N ASN A 29 3.73 -10.53 10.74
CA ASN A 29 5.19 -10.45 10.63
C ASN A 29 5.62 -9.67 9.37
N GLU A 30 6.89 -9.28 9.34
CA GLU A 30 7.47 -8.55 8.21
C GLU A 30 7.30 -9.28 6.87
N THR A 31 7.37 -10.62 6.89
CA THR A 31 7.15 -11.47 5.72
C THR A 31 5.75 -11.32 5.12
N VAL A 32 4.71 -11.24 5.96
CA VAL A 32 3.32 -11.07 5.49
C VAL A 32 3.16 -9.69 4.85
N TRP A 33 3.74 -8.65 5.45
CA TRP A 33 3.73 -7.32 4.86
C TRP A 33 4.50 -7.26 3.54
N ALA A 34 5.71 -7.84 3.49
CA ALA A 34 6.50 -7.95 2.26
C ALA A 34 5.70 -8.65 1.15
N PHE A 35 5.03 -9.76 1.47
CA PHE A 35 4.19 -10.48 0.54
C PHE A 35 2.98 -9.66 0.08
N ALA A 36 2.24 -9.04 0.99
CA ALA A 36 1.05 -8.26 0.67
C ALA A 36 1.36 -7.05 -0.24
N PHE A 37 2.39 -6.27 0.11
CA PHE A 37 2.86 -5.14 -0.70
C PHE A 37 3.48 -5.62 -2.02
N GLY A 38 4.18 -6.75 -2.00
CA GLY A 38 4.80 -7.37 -3.17
C GLY A 38 3.77 -7.85 -4.18
N ALA A 39 2.76 -8.58 -3.72
CA ALA A 39 1.65 -9.08 -4.54
C ALA A 39 0.83 -7.92 -5.12
N THR A 40 0.47 -6.93 -4.30
CA THR A 40 -0.29 -5.75 -4.75
C THR A 40 0.52 -4.93 -5.77
N GLY A 41 1.80 -4.70 -5.50
CA GLY A 41 2.70 -4.00 -6.43
C GLY A 41 2.85 -4.76 -7.76
N SER A 42 3.06 -6.07 -7.71
CA SER A 42 3.22 -6.92 -8.90
C SER A 42 1.96 -6.96 -9.74
N LEU A 43 0.78 -7.08 -9.11
CA LEU A 43 -0.51 -7.00 -9.81
C LEU A 43 -0.67 -5.69 -10.58
N ARG A 44 -0.17 -4.58 -10.03
CA ARG A 44 -0.23 -3.27 -10.69
C ARG A 44 0.75 -3.16 -11.85
N VAL A 45 1.96 -3.67 -11.71
CA VAL A 45 2.91 -3.76 -12.82
C VAL A 45 2.32 -4.61 -13.95
N ALA A 46 1.70 -5.73 -13.62
CA ALA A 46 0.99 -6.58 -14.60
C ALA A 46 -0.18 -5.83 -15.26
N ALA A 47 -1.00 -5.11 -14.48
CA ALA A 47 -2.10 -4.31 -15.02
C ALA A 47 -1.63 -3.19 -15.96
N LEU A 48 -0.48 -2.57 -15.67
CA LEU A 48 0.16 -1.58 -16.55
C LEU A 48 0.71 -2.23 -17.83
N TYR A 49 1.30 -3.43 -17.73
CA TYR A 49 1.78 -4.17 -18.89
C TYR A 49 0.65 -4.58 -19.84
N ILE A 50 -0.51 -4.93 -19.30
CA ILE A 50 -1.70 -5.28 -20.09
C ILE A 50 -2.40 -4.04 -20.66
N ASN A 51 -2.16 -2.85 -20.11
CA ASN A 51 -2.91 -1.62 -20.38
C ASN A 51 -3.16 -1.37 -21.87
N GLY A 52 -4.45 -1.35 -22.27
CA GLY A 52 -4.90 -1.15 -23.65
C GLY A 52 -5.15 -2.43 -24.47
N ARG A 53 -4.76 -3.61 -23.98
CA ARG A 53 -4.98 -4.90 -24.68
C ARG A 53 -6.22 -5.68 -24.22
N SER A 54 -6.89 -5.23 -23.16
CA SER A 54 -8.08 -5.90 -22.64
C SER A 54 -9.12 -4.89 -22.12
N PRO A 55 -10.42 -5.12 -22.39
CA PRO A 55 -11.49 -4.33 -21.79
C PRO A 55 -11.56 -4.49 -20.26
N ARG A 56 -10.91 -5.51 -19.68
CA ARG A 56 -10.91 -5.75 -18.23
C ARG A 56 -9.81 -5.01 -17.48
N THR A 57 -8.87 -4.37 -18.18
CA THR A 57 -7.74 -3.68 -17.55
C THR A 57 -8.15 -2.54 -16.59
N PRO A 58 -9.21 -1.75 -16.84
CA PRO A 58 -9.66 -0.74 -15.88
C PRO A 58 -9.99 -1.32 -14.50
N TYR A 59 -10.65 -2.48 -14.44
CA TYR A 59 -10.99 -3.15 -13.17
C TYR A 59 -9.77 -3.64 -12.41
N ALA A 60 -8.76 -4.19 -13.11
CA ALA A 60 -7.50 -4.58 -12.49
C ALA A 60 -6.74 -3.36 -11.91
N ARG A 61 -6.76 -2.23 -12.63
CA ARG A 61 -6.19 -0.96 -12.16
C ARG A 61 -6.94 -0.42 -10.94
N MET A 62 -8.27 -0.52 -10.92
CA MET A 62 -9.10 -0.14 -9.76
C MET A 62 -8.75 -0.98 -8.54
N LEU A 63 -8.77 -2.32 -8.66
CA LEU A 63 -8.46 -3.22 -7.56
C LEU A 63 -7.07 -2.95 -6.99
N GLY A 64 -6.06 -2.81 -7.85
CA GLY A 64 -4.70 -2.49 -7.43
C GLY A 64 -4.57 -1.14 -6.72
N ALA A 65 -5.28 -0.10 -7.19
CA ALA A 65 -5.29 1.21 -6.53
C ALA A 65 -6.04 1.18 -5.19
N PHE A 66 -7.14 0.42 -5.09
CA PHE A 66 -7.88 0.25 -3.85
C PHE A 66 -7.06 -0.48 -2.78
N LEU A 67 -6.44 -1.60 -3.13
CA LEU A 67 -5.52 -2.31 -2.24
C LEU A 67 -4.31 -1.44 -1.86
N GLY A 68 -3.85 -0.62 -2.82
CA GLY A 68 -2.79 0.35 -2.57
C GLY A 68 -3.17 1.40 -1.52
N PHE A 69 -4.38 1.95 -1.64
CA PHE A 69 -4.93 2.92 -0.70
C PHE A 69 -5.04 2.33 0.71
N LEU A 70 -5.60 1.13 0.84
CA LEU A 70 -5.72 0.45 2.12
C LEU A 70 -4.34 0.16 2.73
N GLY A 71 -3.40 -0.40 1.95
CA GLY A 71 -2.08 -0.74 2.46
C GLY A 71 -1.30 0.46 2.96
N TRP A 72 -1.25 1.57 2.20
CA TRP A 72 -0.57 2.78 2.67
C TRP A 72 -1.30 3.49 3.80
N GLY A 73 -2.63 3.50 3.78
CA GLY A 73 -3.44 4.07 4.86
C GLY A 73 -3.20 3.34 6.18
N GLU A 74 -3.20 2.00 6.15
CA GLU A 74 -2.95 1.16 7.31
C GLU A 74 -1.53 1.36 7.86
N VAL A 75 -0.50 1.36 7.00
CA VAL A 75 0.87 1.67 7.42
C VAL A 75 0.96 3.03 8.10
N GLY A 76 0.35 4.07 7.53
CA GLY A 76 0.35 5.41 8.11
C GLY A 76 -0.28 5.45 9.50
N VAL A 77 -1.41 4.76 9.69
CA VAL A 77 -2.10 4.67 10.99
C VAL A 77 -1.26 3.90 12.01
N LEU A 78 -0.70 2.76 11.63
CA LEU A 78 0.06 1.91 12.55
C LEU A 78 1.36 2.58 13.01
N VAL A 79 2.07 3.24 12.09
CA VAL A 79 3.27 4.03 12.41
C VAL A 79 2.93 5.20 13.33
N GLN A 80 1.83 5.91 13.07
CA GLN A 80 1.37 6.99 13.94
C GLN A 80 1.05 6.47 15.35
N GLN A 81 0.33 5.35 15.47
CA GLN A 81 -0.02 4.75 16.74
C GLN A 81 1.22 4.27 17.51
N GLY A 82 2.14 3.57 16.85
CA GLY A 82 3.37 3.09 17.46
C GLY A 82 4.29 4.21 17.91
N THR A 83 4.47 5.25 17.09
CA THR A 83 5.29 6.42 17.44
C THR A 83 4.69 7.23 18.58
N ALA A 84 3.37 7.49 18.53
CA ALA A 84 2.68 8.20 19.61
C ALA A 84 2.75 7.43 20.94
N ALA A 85 2.62 6.10 20.90
CA ALA A 85 2.74 5.26 22.09
C ALA A 85 4.17 5.18 22.63
N ALA A 86 5.18 5.12 21.76
CA ALA A 86 6.58 4.98 22.17
C ALA A 86 7.23 6.30 22.61
N PHE A 87 6.88 7.41 21.97
CA PHE A 87 7.59 8.67 22.12
C PHE A 87 6.70 9.86 22.50
N GLY A 88 5.38 9.69 22.55
CA GLY A 88 4.44 10.78 22.88
C GLY A 88 4.35 11.88 21.82
N VAL A 89 4.88 11.65 20.61
CA VAL A 89 4.90 12.60 19.51
C VAL A 89 4.23 12.04 18.25
N ALA A 90 3.84 12.93 17.34
CA ALA A 90 3.31 12.52 16.04
C ALA A 90 4.42 11.96 15.15
N ALA A 91 4.08 10.95 14.35
CA ALA A 91 4.95 10.32 13.37
C ALA A 91 5.06 11.19 12.12
N PRO A 92 6.24 11.76 11.80
CA PRO A 92 6.42 12.59 10.59
C PRO A 92 6.16 11.81 9.30
N ASP A 93 6.49 10.52 9.31
CA ASP A 93 6.32 9.58 8.21
C ASP A 93 4.87 9.14 8.00
N ALA A 94 3.99 9.28 9.00
CA ALA A 94 2.55 9.08 8.79
C ALA A 94 1.97 10.03 7.73
N ALA A 95 2.52 11.25 7.60
CA ALA A 95 2.14 12.18 6.54
C ALA A 95 2.57 11.67 5.15
N ILE A 96 3.74 11.03 5.04
CA ILE A 96 4.24 10.45 3.80
C ILE A 96 3.34 9.30 3.37
N TYR A 97 3.03 8.37 4.28
CA TYR A 97 2.12 7.26 3.98
C TYR A 97 0.69 7.73 3.68
N GLY A 98 0.22 8.77 4.38
CA GLY A 98 -1.05 9.43 4.08
C GLY A 98 -1.09 10.05 2.68
N LEU A 99 -0.01 10.71 2.25
CA LEU A 99 0.12 11.23 0.89
C LEU A 99 0.11 10.10 -0.16
N LEU A 100 0.84 9.02 0.09
CA LEU A 100 0.85 7.84 -0.78
C LEU A 100 -0.56 7.25 -0.90
N ALA A 101 -1.28 7.09 0.21
CA ALA A 101 -2.67 6.65 0.21
C ALA A 101 -3.57 7.61 -0.60
N ALA A 102 -3.44 8.92 -0.43
CA ALA A 102 -4.21 9.91 -1.20
C ALA A 102 -3.95 9.81 -2.71
N MET A 103 -2.71 9.54 -3.11
CA MET A 103 -2.36 9.32 -4.53
C MET A 103 -2.99 8.04 -5.08
N GLU A 104 -3.07 6.98 -4.27
CA GLU A 104 -3.80 5.76 -4.63
C GLU A 104 -5.29 6.00 -4.79
N LEU A 105 -5.90 6.77 -3.88
CA LEU A 105 -7.30 7.15 -3.98
C LEU A 105 -7.59 7.96 -5.25
N ARG A 106 -6.69 8.88 -5.62
CA ARG A 106 -6.77 9.61 -6.90
C ARG A 106 -6.64 8.66 -8.10
N SER A 107 -5.73 7.68 -8.03
CA SER A 107 -5.57 6.66 -9.09
C SER A 107 -6.84 5.81 -9.22
N LEU A 108 -7.46 5.44 -8.09
CA LEU A 108 -8.71 4.68 -8.05
C LEU A 108 -9.85 5.48 -8.71
N TYR A 109 -9.98 6.77 -8.37
CA TYR A 109 -10.97 7.65 -9.00
C TYR A 109 -10.83 7.68 -10.53
N ARG A 110 -9.60 7.85 -11.03
CA ARG A 110 -9.32 7.85 -12.48
C ARG A 110 -9.64 6.51 -13.12
N ALA A 111 -9.21 5.40 -12.53
CA ALA A 111 -9.49 4.07 -13.07
C ALA A 111 -10.99 3.75 -13.08
N SER A 112 -11.73 4.22 -12.08
CA SER A 112 -13.19 4.10 -12.01
C SER A 112 -13.90 4.90 -13.11
N TYR A 113 -13.36 6.08 -13.45
CA TYR A 113 -13.85 6.87 -14.56
C TYR A 113 -13.57 6.20 -15.91
N ASP A 114 -12.35 5.69 -16.11
CA ASP A 114 -11.95 4.95 -17.32
C ASP A 114 -12.85 3.71 -17.55
N ALA A 115 -13.20 2.99 -16.47
CA ALA A 115 -14.02 1.78 -16.54
C ALA A 115 -15.43 2.02 -17.12
N ARG A 116 -15.96 3.25 -16.98
CA ARG A 116 -17.29 3.61 -17.52
C ARG A 116 -17.36 3.52 -19.04
N TYR A 117 -16.26 3.76 -19.74
CA TYR A 117 -16.21 3.74 -21.21
C TYR A 117 -16.15 2.33 -21.81
N VAL A 118 -15.96 1.30 -20.98
CA VAL A 118 -15.80 -0.09 -21.43
C VAL A 118 -17.04 -0.94 -21.13
N ALA A 119 -18.00 -0.41 -20.36
CA ALA A 119 -19.24 -1.09 -19.99
C ALA A 119 -20.41 -0.83 -20.97
N HIS A 120 -20.15 -0.14 -22.08
CA HIS A 120 -21.08 0.13 -23.18
C HIS A 120 -20.59 -0.56 -24.45
#